data_AF-A0AAE3CGB1-F1
#
_entry.id   AF-A0AAE3CGB1-F1
#
_cell.length_a   1.000
_cell.length_b   1.000
_cell.length_c   1.000
_cell.angle_alpha   90.00
_cell.angle_beta   90.00
_cell.angle_gamma   90.00
#
_symmetry.space_group_name_H-M   'P 1'
#
loop_
_entity.id
_entity.type
_entity.pdbx_description
1 polymer ?
#
loop_
_entity_poly.entity_id
_entity_poly.type
_entity_poly.pdbx_seq_one_letter_code
_entity_poly.pdbx_strand_id
1 'polypeptide(L)'
;MKVLLVQPPSRSAIKDVLETTSPPLGLAYLAAVLEEEGVDVRVLDCVALNISYEDACREINYWSPDIVGVTATTPAHYEAVKILRAAKSAGAFTVAGGPHFTFIDLKVMEEHSFVDCVVRGEGEETFKELIKAVERGGELKEIPGVTYRERGVVKRAPDRPLIENLDKLPIPAYHLLPMEKYTFGRQRYGTVMTSRGCPFRCSFCASSRLFGKRWRGRSAESVADELELLADKYKVRNVEFLDDTFTLNSKRAEEICNEIRRRGLDLSWGCSSRVDTISRGLLRKLKDAGCRIIYYGAESGSQRILNAMRKGVRLAQVIRTFKETAKAGIERLASFILGFPGETLDTIKMTVRFARLLNPDYVQFTICTPYPGTELRSQLEERGGSNI
;
A
#
# COMPACT_ATOMS: atom_id res chain seq x y z
N MET A 1 10.18 -15.10 21.88
CA MET A 1 9.89 -15.51 20.49
C MET A 1 10.55 -14.53 19.53
N LYS A 2 11.12 -15.03 18.43
CA LYS A 2 11.76 -14.26 17.35
C LYS A 2 10.89 -14.23 16.10
N VAL A 3 10.60 -13.04 15.57
CA VAL A 3 9.78 -12.84 14.36
C VAL A 3 10.55 -12.08 13.29
N LEU A 4 10.70 -12.68 12.10
CA LEU A 4 11.31 -12.03 10.95
C LEU A 4 10.23 -11.60 9.97
N LEU A 5 10.13 -10.31 9.69
CA LEU A 5 9.25 -9.75 8.68
C LEU A 5 10.02 -9.45 7.40
N VAL A 6 9.63 -10.02 6.27
CA VAL A 6 10.41 -9.95 5.04
C VAL A 6 9.62 -9.26 3.93
N GLN A 7 10.21 -8.20 3.38
CA GLN A 7 9.86 -7.70 2.05
C GLN A 7 10.73 -8.48 1.05
N PRO A 8 10.14 -9.35 0.21
CA PRO A 8 10.91 -10.30 -0.59
C PRO A 8 11.77 -9.61 -1.67
N PRO A 9 12.84 -10.28 -2.14
CA PRO A 9 13.73 -9.78 -3.19
C PRO A 9 13.00 -9.78 -4.54
N SER A 10 12.23 -8.73 -4.78
CA SER A 10 11.41 -8.57 -5.98
C SER A 10 11.94 -7.46 -6.87
N ARG A 11 11.77 -7.62 -8.18
CA ARG A 11 12.07 -6.53 -9.12
C ARG A 11 11.02 -5.44 -8.96
N SER A 12 11.49 -4.20 -8.96
CA SER A 12 10.64 -3.03 -8.90
C SER A 12 10.99 -2.14 -10.08
N ALA A 13 10.06 -1.98 -11.03
CA ALA A 13 10.27 -1.09 -12.17
C ALA A 13 10.55 0.35 -11.73
N ILE A 14 9.98 0.77 -10.59
CA ILE A 14 10.27 2.09 -9.98
C ILE A 14 11.74 2.14 -9.55
N LYS A 15 12.24 1.11 -8.89
CA LYS A 15 13.64 1.05 -8.47
C LYS A 15 14.58 0.93 -9.67
N ASP A 16 14.23 0.14 -10.68
CA ASP A 16 15.05 -0.08 -11.86
C ASP A 16 15.17 1.21 -12.71
N VAL A 17 14.14 2.06 -12.72
CA VAL A 17 14.09 3.30 -13.54
C VAL A 17 14.49 4.54 -12.75
N LEU A 18 14.08 4.64 -11.48
CA LEU A 18 14.24 5.83 -10.65
C LEU A 18 15.24 5.62 -9.50
N GLU A 19 15.85 4.44 -9.38
CA GLU A 19 16.80 4.06 -8.33
C GLU A 19 16.28 4.33 -6.90
N THR A 20 14.95 4.31 -6.74
CA THR A 20 14.26 4.62 -5.49
C THR A 20 13.42 3.44 -5.03
N THR A 21 13.35 3.28 -3.71
CA THR A 21 12.41 2.38 -3.02
C THR A 21 11.78 3.12 -1.86
N SER A 22 10.60 2.69 -1.45
CA SER A 22 9.92 3.19 -0.26
C SER A 22 10.04 2.21 0.91
N PRO A 23 9.97 2.70 2.17
CA PRO A 23 9.83 1.85 3.33
C PRO A 23 8.61 0.92 3.22
N PRO A 24 8.71 -0.38 3.60
CA PRO A 24 7.58 -1.31 3.60
C PRO A 24 6.69 -1.02 4.80
N LEU A 25 5.90 0.06 4.72
CA LEU A 25 5.17 0.64 5.86
C LEU A 25 4.25 -0.36 6.58
N GLY A 26 3.63 -1.29 5.84
CA GLY A 26 2.84 -2.36 6.44
C GLY A 26 3.65 -3.25 7.39
N LEU A 27 4.88 -3.64 7.02
CA LEU A 27 5.76 -4.41 7.89
C LEU A 27 6.24 -3.57 9.09
N ALA A 28 6.46 -2.27 8.91
CA ALA A 28 6.87 -1.37 9.98
C ALA A 28 5.77 -1.16 11.03
N TYR A 29 4.49 -1.09 10.62
CA TYR A 29 3.35 -1.10 11.54
C TYR A 29 3.24 -2.43 12.30
N LEU A 30 3.35 -3.56 11.60
CA LEU A 30 3.34 -4.87 12.25
C LEU A 30 4.47 -4.98 13.27
N ALA A 31 5.70 -4.60 12.90
CA ALA A 31 6.84 -4.65 13.80
C ALA A 31 6.64 -3.77 15.05
N ALA A 32 6.12 -2.55 14.90
CA ALA A 32 5.83 -1.69 16.05
C ALA A 32 4.83 -2.31 17.03
N VAL A 33 3.75 -2.91 16.52
CA VAL A 33 2.77 -3.62 17.36
C VAL A 33 3.38 -4.85 18.04
N LEU A 34 4.30 -5.55 17.37
CA LEU A 34 4.99 -6.69 17.96
C LEU A 34 6.00 -6.27 19.05
N GLU A 35 6.69 -5.14 18.88
CA GLU A 35 7.58 -4.60 19.91
C GLU A 35 6.83 -4.23 21.20
N GLU A 36 5.62 -3.66 21.10
CA GLU A 36 4.76 -3.37 22.25
C GLU A 36 4.35 -4.64 23.04
N GLU A 37 4.33 -5.80 22.37
CA GLU A 37 4.09 -7.10 22.98
C GLU A 37 5.37 -7.79 23.49
N GLY A 38 6.53 -7.12 23.42
CA GLY A 38 7.81 -7.65 23.88
C GLY A 38 8.43 -8.71 22.96
N VAL A 39 8.01 -8.76 21.69
CA VAL A 39 8.53 -9.71 20.69
C VAL A 39 9.87 -9.22 20.13
N ASP A 40 10.87 -10.10 20.01
CA ASP A 40 12.11 -9.81 19.30
C ASP A 40 11.83 -9.85 17.78
N VAL A 41 11.63 -8.69 17.18
CA VAL A 41 11.23 -8.56 15.78
C VAL A 41 12.32 -7.89 14.94
N ARG A 42 12.52 -8.41 13.72
CA ARG A 42 13.37 -7.79 12.70
C ARG A 42 12.61 -7.61 11.40
N VAL A 43 12.94 -6.54 10.66
CA VAL A 43 12.45 -6.33 9.31
C VAL A 43 13.60 -6.48 8.32
N LEU A 44 13.46 -7.44 7.40
CA LEU A 44 14.40 -7.65 6.30
C LEU A 44 13.79 -7.08 5.02
N ASP A 45 14.19 -5.86 4.68
CA ASP A 45 13.82 -5.23 3.40
C ASP A 45 14.82 -5.61 2.31
N CYS A 46 14.57 -6.74 1.64
CA CYS A 46 15.48 -7.21 0.60
C CYS A 46 15.58 -6.25 -0.58
N VAL A 47 14.51 -5.49 -0.86
CA VAL A 47 14.51 -4.53 -1.96
C VAL A 47 15.41 -3.36 -1.62
N ALA A 48 15.28 -2.73 -0.44
CA ALA A 48 16.14 -1.62 -0.06
C ALA A 48 17.62 -2.03 0.12
N LEU A 49 17.86 -3.23 0.64
CA LEU A 49 19.19 -3.73 0.96
C LEU A 49 19.91 -4.37 -0.25
N ASN A 50 19.23 -4.56 -1.38
CA ASN A 50 19.74 -5.33 -2.53
C ASN A 50 20.15 -6.77 -2.16
N ILE A 51 19.40 -7.40 -1.26
CA ILE A 51 19.66 -8.76 -0.80
C ILE A 51 19.05 -9.73 -1.80
N SER A 52 19.82 -10.75 -2.20
CA SER A 52 19.34 -11.82 -3.07
C SER A 52 18.46 -12.82 -2.31
N TYR A 53 17.84 -13.75 -3.04
CA TYR A 53 17.11 -14.85 -2.41
C TYR A 53 18.03 -15.71 -1.52
N GLU A 54 19.23 -16.04 -2.00
CA GLU A 54 20.23 -16.82 -1.27
C GLU A 54 20.64 -16.12 0.02
N ASP A 55 20.84 -14.80 -0.04
CA ASP A 55 21.25 -13.99 1.11
C ASP A 55 20.13 -13.91 2.14
N ALA A 56 18.87 -13.75 1.70
CA ALA A 56 17.72 -13.82 2.59
C ALA A 56 17.62 -15.20 3.27
N CYS A 57 17.93 -16.29 2.56
CA CYS A 57 17.99 -17.63 3.16
C CYS A 57 19.12 -17.74 4.20
N ARG A 58 20.28 -17.12 3.93
CA ARG A 58 21.38 -17.07 4.91
C ARG A 58 20.97 -16.31 6.17
N GLU A 59 20.29 -15.17 6.03
CA GLU A 59 19.77 -14.40 7.17
C GLU A 59 18.75 -15.19 7.99
N ILE A 60 17.81 -15.89 7.33
CA ILE A 60 16.82 -16.75 8.01
C ILE A 60 17.53 -17.84 8.83
N ASN A 61 18.48 -18.56 8.23
CA ASN A 61 19.20 -19.62 8.92
C ASN A 61 20.07 -19.07 10.07
N TYR A 62 20.78 -17.97 9.83
CA TYR A 62 21.66 -17.35 10.82
C TYR A 62 20.89 -16.86 12.05
N TRP A 63 19.78 -16.14 11.83
CA TRP A 63 19.02 -15.57 12.95
C TRP A 63 18.10 -16.59 13.63
N SER A 64 17.72 -17.65 12.90
CA SER A 64 16.84 -18.74 13.34
C SER A 64 15.53 -18.22 13.97
N PRO A 65 14.65 -17.57 13.16
CA PRO A 65 13.37 -17.08 13.64
C PRO A 65 12.39 -18.21 13.97
N ASP A 66 11.57 -18.00 14.99
CA ASP A 66 10.43 -18.89 15.28
C ASP A 66 9.32 -18.70 14.25
N ILE A 67 9.14 -17.46 13.77
CA ILE A 67 8.12 -17.09 12.78
C ILE A 67 8.75 -16.25 11.67
N VAL A 68 8.40 -16.55 10.43
CA VAL A 68 8.71 -15.70 9.27
C VAL A 68 7.41 -15.22 8.64
N GLY A 69 7.20 -13.91 8.69
CA GLY A 69 6.11 -13.21 8.03
C GLY A 69 6.56 -12.56 6.72
N VAL A 70 5.83 -12.72 5.63
CA VAL A 70 6.10 -12.03 4.36
C VAL A 70 4.94 -11.14 3.96
N THR A 71 5.23 -10.05 3.26
CA THR A 71 4.23 -9.27 2.53
C THR A 71 4.43 -9.37 1.03
N ALA A 72 3.36 -9.28 0.26
CA ALA A 72 3.46 -9.19 -1.20
C ALA A 72 2.33 -8.39 -1.85
N THR A 73 2.72 -7.57 -2.82
CA THR A 73 1.87 -7.19 -3.96
C THR A 73 1.90 -8.28 -5.03
N THR A 74 0.96 -8.25 -5.98
CA THR A 74 0.88 -9.26 -7.04
C THR A 74 2.19 -9.51 -7.80
N PRO A 75 3.01 -8.52 -8.19
CA PRO A 75 4.27 -8.82 -8.87
C PRO A 75 5.32 -9.54 -7.99
N ALA A 76 5.21 -9.45 -6.67
CA ALA A 76 6.21 -9.96 -5.72
C ALA A 76 5.83 -11.32 -5.09
N HIS A 77 4.62 -11.83 -5.36
CA HIS A 77 4.10 -12.99 -4.63
C HIS A 77 4.90 -14.28 -4.86
N TYR A 78 5.41 -14.51 -6.07
CA TYR A 78 6.26 -15.69 -6.35
C TYR A 78 7.53 -15.69 -5.50
N GLU A 79 8.17 -14.54 -5.33
CA GLU A 79 9.37 -14.41 -4.50
C GLU A 79 9.02 -14.55 -3.01
N ALA A 80 7.89 -14.00 -2.57
CA ALA A 80 7.39 -14.21 -1.21
C ALA A 80 7.15 -15.70 -0.91
N VAL A 81 6.56 -16.46 -1.84
CA VAL A 81 6.34 -17.91 -1.72
C VAL A 81 7.67 -18.67 -1.61
N LYS A 82 8.71 -18.28 -2.36
CA LYS A 82 10.04 -18.89 -2.22
C LYS A 82 10.63 -18.65 -0.82
N ILE A 83 10.51 -17.43 -0.30
CA ILE A 83 10.96 -17.09 1.06
C ILE A 83 10.21 -17.93 2.11
N LEU A 84 8.89 -18.06 2.01
CA LEU A 84 8.10 -18.89 2.93
C LEU A 84 8.55 -20.35 2.88
N ARG A 85 8.86 -20.89 1.70
CA ARG A 85 9.39 -22.26 1.56
C ARG A 85 10.72 -22.42 2.28
N ALA A 86 11.66 -21.50 2.06
CA ALA A 86 12.96 -21.51 2.73
C ALA A 86 12.83 -21.42 4.25
N ALA A 87 11.96 -20.51 4.73
CA ALA A 87 11.65 -20.36 6.14
C ALA A 87 11.07 -21.65 6.75
N LYS A 88 10.14 -22.30 6.05
CA LYS A 88 9.59 -23.58 6.50
C LYS A 88 10.65 -24.67 6.61
N SER A 89 11.53 -24.76 5.62
CA SER A 89 12.65 -25.70 5.63
C SER A 89 13.64 -25.43 6.76
N ALA A 90 13.77 -24.18 7.21
CA ALA A 90 14.55 -23.79 8.38
C ALA A 90 13.82 -24.00 9.73
N GLY A 91 12.59 -24.52 9.71
CA GLY A 91 11.81 -24.85 10.91
C GLY A 91 10.90 -23.73 11.41
N ALA A 92 10.83 -22.58 10.74
CA ALA A 92 9.98 -21.48 11.15
C ALA A 92 8.49 -21.75 10.85
N PHE A 93 7.61 -21.18 11.67
CA PHE A 93 6.19 -21.04 11.36
C PHE A 93 5.99 -19.91 10.35
N THR A 94 5.30 -20.19 9.26
CA THR A 94 5.25 -19.30 8.10
C THR A 94 3.93 -18.54 7.99
N VAL A 95 4.04 -17.22 7.79
CA VAL A 95 2.88 -16.33 7.70
C VAL A 95 2.94 -15.51 6.42
N ALA A 96 1.92 -15.63 5.58
CA ALA A 96 1.75 -14.76 4.41
C ALA A 96 0.78 -13.63 4.74
N GLY A 97 1.03 -12.42 4.24
CA GLY A 97 0.14 -11.27 4.46
C GLY A 97 0.26 -10.18 3.40
N GLY A 98 -0.53 -9.13 3.55
CA GLY A 98 -0.57 -8.03 2.59
C GLY A 98 -1.58 -8.25 1.45
N PRO A 99 -1.60 -7.32 0.47
CA PRO A 99 -2.72 -7.16 -0.45
C PRO A 99 -2.95 -8.38 -1.34
N HIS A 100 -1.89 -9.01 -1.86
CA HIS A 100 -2.06 -10.17 -2.74
C HIS A 100 -2.63 -11.37 -1.98
N PHE A 101 -1.96 -11.78 -0.89
CA PHE A 101 -2.35 -12.96 -0.12
C PHE A 101 -3.71 -12.80 0.57
N THR A 102 -4.15 -11.58 0.88
CA THR A 102 -5.50 -11.33 1.39
C THR A 102 -6.60 -11.84 0.45
N PHE A 103 -6.39 -11.72 -0.87
CA PHE A 103 -7.41 -12.06 -1.87
C PHE A 103 -7.24 -13.46 -2.48
N ILE A 104 -6.12 -14.14 -2.22
CA ILE A 104 -5.85 -15.50 -2.69
C ILE A 104 -5.54 -16.46 -1.54
N ASP A 105 -5.97 -16.13 -0.33
CA ASP A 105 -5.67 -16.80 0.93
C ASP A 105 -5.90 -18.32 0.90
N LEU A 106 -7.08 -18.76 0.43
CA LEU A 106 -7.40 -20.18 0.30
C LEU A 106 -6.50 -20.86 -0.74
N LYS A 107 -6.42 -20.25 -1.93
CA LYS A 107 -5.67 -20.79 -3.06
C LYS A 107 -4.18 -20.97 -2.73
N VAL A 108 -3.54 -19.96 -2.14
CA VAL A 108 -2.11 -20.04 -1.79
C VAL A 108 -1.86 -21.13 -0.75
N MET A 109 -2.77 -21.33 0.21
CA MET A 109 -2.63 -22.39 1.20
C MET A 109 -2.92 -23.77 0.62
N GLU A 110 -3.83 -23.90 -0.33
CA GLU A 110 -4.08 -25.17 -1.03
C GLU A 110 -2.90 -25.57 -1.92
N GLU A 111 -2.33 -24.62 -2.66
CA GLU A 111 -1.20 -24.85 -3.58
C GLU A 111 0.14 -25.05 -2.85
N HIS A 112 0.27 -24.52 -1.63
CA HIS A 112 1.53 -24.50 -0.89
C HIS A 112 1.37 -25.00 0.55
N SER A 113 1.62 -26.29 0.76
CA SER A 113 1.54 -26.95 2.07
C SER A 113 2.47 -26.38 3.14
N PHE A 114 3.56 -25.72 2.71
CA PHE A 114 4.53 -25.07 3.59
C PHE A 114 4.09 -23.70 4.10
N VAL A 115 2.93 -23.17 3.66
CA VAL A 115 2.32 -21.97 4.24
C VAL A 115 1.41 -22.40 5.39
N ASP A 116 1.71 -21.93 6.60
CA ASP A 116 0.98 -22.31 7.82
C ASP A 116 -0.22 -21.41 8.09
N CYS A 117 -0.09 -20.12 7.79
CA CYS A 117 -1.12 -19.13 8.03
C CYS A 117 -1.08 -17.99 6.99
N VAL A 118 -2.24 -17.45 6.65
CA VAL A 118 -2.42 -16.19 5.92
C VAL A 118 -3.15 -15.21 6.81
N VAL A 119 -2.56 -14.05 7.06
CA VAL A 119 -3.21 -12.90 7.73
C VAL A 119 -3.83 -12.01 6.66
N ARG A 120 -5.14 -11.78 6.77
CA ARG A 120 -5.96 -11.06 5.78
C ARG A 120 -6.31 -9.66 6.26
N GLY A 121 -6.34 -8.71 5.33
CA GLY A 121 -6.78 -7.34 5.61
C GLY A 121 -5.76 -6.55 6.44
N GLU A 122 -6.25 -5.83 7.45
CA GLU A 122 -5.41 -5.10 8.42
C GLU A 122 -4.84 -6.08 9.43
N GLY A 123 -3.51 -6.26 9.39
CA GLY A 123 -2.84 -7.35 10.08
C GLY A 123 -2.43 -7.05 11.52
N GLU A 124 -2.48 -5.79 11.97
CA GLU A 124 -1.91 -5.35 13.26
C GLU A 124 -2.47 -6.15 14.44
N GLU A 125 -3.79 -6.14 14.62
CA GLU A 125 -4.44 -6.86 15.72
C GLU A 125 -4.47 -8.37 15.49
N THR A 126 -4.72 -8.82 14.26
CA THR A 126 -4.74 -10.25 13.92
C THR A 126 -3.37 -10.90 14.18
N PHE A 127 -2.29 -10.22 13.80
CA PHE A 127 -0.96 -10.78 13.92
C PHE A 127 -0.51 -10.79 15.38
N LYS A 128 -0.84 -9.75 16.15
CA LYS A 128 -0.68 -9.73 17.61
C LYS A 128 -1.34 -10.92 18.30
N GLU A 129 -2.58 -11.26 17.93
CA GLU A 129 -3.25 -12.46 18.46
C GLU A 129 -2.61 -13.77 17.96
N LEU A 130 -2.17 -13.82 16.69
CA LEU A 130 -1.47 -14.97 16.11
C LEU A 130 -0.17 -15.29 16.86
N ILE A 131 0.65 -14.28 17.16
CA ILE A 131 1.89 -14.46 17.93
C ILE A 131 1.58 -15.10 19.29
N LYS A 132 0.60 -14.59 20.02
CA LYS A 132 0.20 -15.14 21.34
C LYS A 132 -0.29 -16.58 21.25
N ALA A 133 -1.04 -16.90 20.19
CA ALA A 133 -1.52 -18.26 19.97
C ALA A 133 -0.37 -19.23 19.67
N VAL A 134 0.57 -18.84 18.80
CA VAL A 134 1.75 -19.67 18.49
C VAL A 134 2.62 -19.88 19.73
N GLU A 135 2.81 -18.84 20.55
CA GLU A 135 3.63 -18.91 21.78
C GLU A 135 3.04 -19.88 22.80
N ARG A 136 1.71 -19.93 22.92
CA ARG A 136 1.00 -20.75 23.90
C ARG A 136 0.63 -22.15 23.37
N GLY A 137 0.95 -22.46 22.12
CA GLY A 137 0.45 -23.67 21.45
C GLY A 137 -1.08 -23.71 21.31
N GLY A 138 -1.71 -22.53 21.25
CA GLY A 138 -3.16 -22.34 21.17
C GLY A 138 -3.74 -22.56 19.77
N GLU A 139 -5.06 -22.56 19.66
CA GLU A 139 -5.77 -22.86 18.42
C GLU A 139 -5.97 -21.60 17.55
N LEU A 140 -5.52 -21.66 16.29
CA LEU A 140 -5.64 -20.56 15.33
C LEU A 140 -7.09 -20.24 14.92
N LYS A 141 -8.02 -21.17 15.17
CA LYS A 141 -9.43 -21.06 14.77
C LYS A 141 -10.16 -19.89 15.41
N GLU A 142 -9.69 -19.43 16.57
CA GLU A 142 -10.33 -18.37 17.34
C GLU A 142 -9.90 -16.97 16.91
N ILE A 143 -8.96 -16.85 15.98
CA ILE A 143 -8.36 -15.57 15.57
C ILE A 143 -9.07 -15.05 14.32
N PRO A 144 -9.84 -13.95 14.40
CA PRO A 144 -10.43 -13.34 13.21
C PRO A 144 -9.37 -12.87 12.21
N GLY A 145 -9.66 -13.04 10.93
CA GLY A 145 -8.81 -12.58 9.82
C GLY A 145 -7.70 -13.55 9.40
N VAL A 146 -7.67 -14.78 9.92
CA VAL A 146 -6.68 -15.80 9.49
C VAL A 146 -7.28 -16.88 8.60
N THR A 147 -6.52 -17.30 7.60
CA THR A 147 -6.66 -18.61 6.93
C THR A 147 -5.52 -19.45 7.42
N TYR A 148 -5.79 -20.67 7.86
CA TYR A 148 -4.81 -21.48 8.58
C TYR A 148 -4.94 -22.96 8.21
N ARG A 149 -3.90 -23.72 8.55
CA ARG A 149 -3.89 -25.17 8.39
C ARG A 149 -4.10 -25.86 9.73
N GLU A 150 -5.07 -26.76 9.79
CA GLU A 150 -5.31 -27.61 10.95
C GLU A 150 -5.35 -29.07 10.50
N ARG A 151 -4.42 -29.89 11.01
CA ARG A 151 -4.31 -31.33 10.67
C ARG A 151 -4.33 -31.59 9.15
N GLY A 152 -3.62 -30.75 8.40
CA GLY A 152 -3.52 -30.83 6.93
C GLY A 152 -4.63 -30.11 6.17
N VAL A 153 -5.75 -29.77 6.81
CA VAL A 153 -6.92 -29.15 6.16
C VAL A 153 -6.82 -27.63 6.24
N VAL A 154 -7.05 -26.95 5.11
CA VAL A 154 -7.14 -25.49 5.05
C VAL A 154 -8.48 -25.04 5.60
N LYS A 155 -8.46 -24.09 6.54
CA LYS A 155 -9.65 -23.50 7.16
C LYS A 155 -9.56 -21.98 7.12
N ARG A 156 -10.71 -21.33 7.02
CA ARG A 156 -10.83 -19.88 6.95
C ARG A 156 -11.66 -19.38 8.14
N ALA A 157 -11.03 -18.69 9.08
CA ALA A 157 -11.74 -18.01 10.16
C ALA A 157 -12.56 -16.83 9.60
N PRO A 158 -13.57 -16.31 10.34
CA PRO A 158 -14.28 -15.09 9.95
C PRO A 158 -13.34 -13.91 9.71
N ASP A 159 -13.75 -12.97 8.85
CA ASP A 159 -12.96 -11.75 8.62
C ASP A 159 -12.94 -10.86 9.88
N ARG A 160 -11.80 -10.19 10.13
CA ARG A 160 -11.67 -9.24 11.24
C ARG A 160 -12.35 -7.91 10.89
N PRO A 161 -13.11 -7.29 11.81
CA PRO A 161 -13.54 -5.91 11.65
C PRO A 161 -12.37 -4.94 11.49
N LEU A 162 -12.49 -3.99 10.57
CA LEU A 162 -11.46 -2.98 10.33
C LEU A 162 -11.21 -2.11 11.57
N ILE A 163 -9.96 -1.69 11.77
CA ILE A 163 -9.50 -0.87 12.90
C ILE A 163 -10.15 0.51 12.84
N GLU A 164 -11.11 0.81 13.72
CA GLU A 164 -11.87 2.06 13.60
C GLU A 164 -11.06 3.32 13.88
N ASN A 165 -10.24 3.30 14.94
CA ASN A 165 -9.39 4.42 15.32
C ASN A 165 -7.93 4.12 14.99
N LEU A 166 -7.44 4.76 13.92
CA LEU A 166 -6.06 4.59 13.44
C LEU A 166 -5.02 5.24 14.37
N ASP A 167 -5.40 6.18 15.23
CA ASP A 167 -4.48 6.80 16.19
C ASP A 167 -4.12 5.87 17.36
N LYS A 168 -4.80 4.72 17.49
CA LYS A 168 -4.40 3.67 18.45
C LYS A 168 -3.22 2.83 17.96
N LEU A 169 -2.88 2.91 16.67
CA LEU A 169 -1.73 2.19 16.15
C LEU A 169 -0.45 2.94 16.54
N PRO A 170 0.61 2.21 16.94
CA PRO A 170 1.89 2.83 17.21
C PRO A 170 2.48 3.46 15.96
N ILE A 171 3.38 4.42 16.15
CA ILE A 171 4.22 4.93 15.07
C ILE A 171 5.00 3.75 14.46
N PRO A 172 5.07 3.63 13.12
CA PRO A 172 5.81 2.56 12.47
C PRO A 172 7.24 2.43 13.00
N ALA A 173 7.74 1.19 13.13
CA ALA A 173 9.07 0.88 13.65
C ALA A 173 10.18 1.22 12.64
N TYR A 174 10.31 2.51 12.30
CA TYR A 174 11.29 3.03 11.34
C TYR A 174 12.73 2.71 11.75
N HIS A 175 13.01 2.49 13.04
CA HIS A 175 14.34 2.13 13.53
C HIS A 175 14.76 0.72 13.15
N LEU A 176 13.82 -0.15 12.74
CA LEU A 176 14.11 -1.48 12.21
C LEU A 176 14.31 -1.49 10.69
N LEU A 177 14.16 -0.33 10.04
CA LEU A 177 14.32 -0.18 8.60
C LEU A 177 15.66 0.50 8.27
N PRO A 178 16.27 0.18 7.12
CA PRO A 178 17.47 0.86 6.63
C PRO A 178 17.10 2.24 6.07
N MET A 179 16.72 3.17 6.95
CA MET A 179 16.17 4.48 6.57
C MET A 179 17.11 5.30 5.66
N GLU A 180 18.41 5.02 5.74
CA GLU A 180 19.44 5.59 4.90
C GLU A 180 19.51 5.04 3.46
N LYS A 181 18.72 4.02 3.13
CA LYS A 181 18.62 3.45 1.77
C LYS A 181 17.41 3.98 1.01
N TYR A 182 16.44 4.57 1.69
CA TYR A 182 15.28 5.19 1.04
C TYR A 182 15.63 6.61 0.61
N THR A 183 15.94 6.77 -0.67
CA THR A 183 16.33 8.05 -1.26
C THR A 183 15.68 8.27 -2.60
N PHE A 184 15.27 9.51 -2.85
CA PHE A 184 14.93 9.99 -4.18
C PHE A 184 16.03 10.95 -4.64
N GLY A 185 16.86 10.52 -5.59
CA GLY A 185 18.13 11.18 -5.90
C GLY A 185 19.03 11.22 -4.66
N ARG A 186 19.48 12.41 -4.26
CA ARG A 186 20.38 12.59 -3.09
C ARG A 186 19.65 12.86 -1.77
N GLN A 187 18.31 12.91 -1.78
CA GLN A 187 17.53 13.30 -0.61
C GLN A 187 16.84 12.10 0.02
N ARG A 188 16.77 12.07 1.35
CA ARG A 188 16.05 11.06 2.14
C ARG A 188 14.55 11.13 1.83
N TYR A 189 13.96 9.96 1.65
CA TYR A 189 12.56 9.78 1.29
C TYR A 189 11.84 8.97 2.37
N GLY A 190 10.65 9.41 2.75
CA GLY A 190 9.77 8.70 3.68
C GLY A 190 8.37 8.55 3.11
N THR A 191 7.59 7.66 3.70
CA THR A 191 6.19 7.45 3.33
C THR A 191 5.35 7.42 4.58
N VAL A 192 4.19 8.07 4.55
CA VAL A 192 3.25 8.09 5.67
C VAL A 192 1.87 7.71 5.16
N MET A 193 1.15 6.88 5.91
CA MET A 193 -0.25 6.58 5.65
C MET A 193 -1.10 7.28 6.69
N THR A 194 -1.91 8.24 6.24
CA THR A 194 -2.72 9.07 7.15
C THR A 194 -4.16 8.61 7.22
N SER A 195 -4.66 7.87 6.23
CA SER A 195 -6.00 7.28 6.24
C SER A 195 -6.05 5.91 5.58
N ARG A 196 -7.11 5.17 5.90
CA ARG A 196 -7.44 3.88 5.30
C ARG A 196 -8.90 3.87 4.85
N GLY A 197 -9.16 3.21 3.73
CA GLY A 197 -10.49 3.00 3.19
C GLY A 197 -10.93 4.10 2.23
N CYS A 198 -11.80 3.74 1.29
CA CYS A 198 -12.20 4.62 0.20
C CYS A 198 -13.65 4.31 -0.22
N PRO A 199 -14.60 5.28 -0.17
CA PRO A 199 -16.02 5.02 -0.40
C PRO A 199 -16.36 4.80 -1.88
N PHE A 200 -15.43 5.08 -2.78
CA PHE A 200 -15.63 4.95 -4.22
C PHE A 200 -15.61 3.48 -4.67
N ARG A 201 -16.27 3.21 -5.80
CA ARG A 201 -16.55 1.86 -6.29
C ARG A 201 -15.89 1.56 -7.64
N CYS A 202 -14.69 2.09 -7.86
CA CYS A 202 -13.95 1.86 -9.10
C CYS A 202 -13.70 0.35 -9.27
N SER A 203 -14.17 -0.23 -10.37
CA SER A 203 -14.23 -1.69 -10.55
C SER A 203 -12.86 -2.36 -10.63
N PHE A 204 -11.83 -1.61 -11.02
CA PHE A 204 -10.44 -2.05 -11.12
C PHE A 204 -9.64 -1.91 -9.81
N CYS A 205 -10.20 -1.29 -8.76
CA CYS A 205 -9.46 -0.96 -7.55
C CYS A 205 -9.58 -2.06 -6.49
N ALA A 206 -8.44 -2.57 -6.03
CA ALA A 206 -8.38 -3.54 -4.93
C ALA A 206 -8.34 -2.86 -3.55
N SER A 207 -7.87 -1.61 -3.46
CA SER A 207 -7.64 -0.93 -2.18
C SER A 207 -8.93 -0.72 -1.36
N SER A 208 -10.03 -0.31 -1.99
CA SER A 208 -11.32 -0.16 -1.29
C SER A 208 -11.96 -1.48 -0.86
N ARG A 209 -11.48 -2.61 -1.40
CA ARG A 209 -11.85 -3.96 -0.95
C ARG A 209 -10.99 -4.39 0.24
N LEU A 210 -9.70 -4.02 0.23
CA LEU A 210 -8.76 -4.33 1.30
C LEU A 210 -9.03 -3.53 2.57
N PHE A 211 -9.16 -2.21 2.46
CA PHE A 211 -9.37 -1.28 3.59
C PHE A 211 -10.83 -0.89 3.82
N GLY A 212 -11.74 -1.48 3.04
CA GLY A 212 -13.17 -1.21 3.10
C GLY A 212 -13.60 0.14 2.51
N LYS A 213 -14.93 0.35 2.50
CA LYS A 213 -15.57 1.55 1.93
C LYS A 213 -15.72 2.69 2.95
N ARG A 214 -15.54 2.42 4.24
CA ARG A 214 -15.58 3.44 5.27
C ARG A 214 -14.19 4.05 5.38
N TRP A 215 -14.10 5.34 5.08
CA TRP A 215 -12.88 6.09 5.27
C TRP A 215 -12.65 6.33 6.76
N ARG A 216 -11.41 6.11 7.19
CA ARG A 216 -10.93 6.29 8.57
C ARG A 216 -9.61 7.03 8.50
N GLY A 217 -9.50 8.13 9.23
CA GLY A 217 -8.31 8.98 9.24
C GLY A 217 -7.68 9.06 10.62
N ARG A 218 -6.36 9.20 10.64
CA ARG A 218 -5.60 9.68 11.81
C ARG A 218 -5.86 11.15 12.05
N SER A 219 -5.69 11.60 13.29
CA SER A 219 -5.69 13.03 13.65
C SER A 219 -4.51 13.78 13.00
N ALA A 220 -4.64 15.10 12.88
CA ALA A 220 -3.60 15.91 12.26
C ALA A 220 -2.32 15.94 13.11
N GLU A 221 -2.49 15.93 14.43
CA GLU A 221 -1.43 15.89 15.43
C GLU A 221 -0.64 14.59 15.32
N SER A 222 -1.32 13.45 15.30
CA SER A 222 -0.73 12.11 15.12
C SER A 222 0.10 12.01 13.82
N VAL A 223 -0.42 12.58 12.72
CA VAL A 223 0.32 12.62 11.45
C VAL A 223 1.56 13.52 11.58
N ALA A 224 1.43 14.69 12.21
CA ALA A 224 2.52 15.63 12.37
C ALA A 224 3.62 15.11 13.31
N ASP A 225 3.28 14.34 14.34
CA ASP A 225 4.25 13.67 15.23
C ASP A 225 5.14 12.70 14.44
N GLU A 226 4.54 11.92 13.52
CA GLU A 226 5.29 11.02 12.65
C GLU A 226 6.16 11.76 11.63
N LEU A 227 5.65 12.85 11.05
CA LEU A 227 6.42 13.69 10.13
C LEU A 227 7.62 14.34 10.82
N GLU A 228 7.44 14.82 12.05
CA GLU A 228 8.50 15.40 12.88
C GLU A 228 9.56 14.36 13.23
N LEU A 229 9.17 13.14 13.63
CA LEU A 229 10.10 12.03 13.82
C LEU A 229 10.94 11.75 12.56
N LEU A 230 10.29 11.67 11.39
CA LEU A 230 10.96 11.43 10.12
C LEU A 230 11.93 12.57 9.77
N ALA A 231 11.53 13.82 9.99
CA ALA A 231 12.37 14.99 9.74
C ALA A 231 13.58 15.06 10.68
N ASP A 232 13.35 14.88 11.98
CA ASP A 232 14.37 15.15 13.00
C ASP A 232 15.32 13.97 13.19
N LYS A 233 14.80 12.75 13.29
CA LYS A 233 15.63 11.56 13.54
C LYS A 233 16.24 11.02 12.26
N TYR A 234 15.44 10.90 11.20
CA TYR A 234 15.87 10.24 9.96
C TYR A 234 16.26 11.21 8.84
N LYS A 235 16.17 12.52 9.10
CA LYS A 235 16.55 13.59 8.15
C LYS A 235 15.78 13.51 6.84
N VAL A 236 14.56 13.00 6.88
CA VAL A 236 13.65 12.94 5.74
C VAL A 236 13.18 14.34 5.40
N ARG A 237 13.29 14.71 4.12
CA ARG A 237 12.80 16.00 3.59
C ARG A 237 11.74 15.82 2.50
N ASN A 238 11.62 14.60 1.96
CA ASN A 238 10.59 14.25 0.99
C ASN A 238 9.68 13.18 1.55
N VAL A 239 8.38 13.43 1.55
CA VAL A 239 7.38 12.48 2.04
C VAL A 239 6.33 12.19 0.97
N GLU A 240 5.92 10.93 0.83
CA GLU A 240 4.70 10.58 0.09
C GLU A 240 3.61 10.09 1.04
N PHE A 241 2.44 10.70 0.92
CA PHE A 241 1.23 10.22 1.57
C PHE A 241 0.61 9.10 0.76
N LEU A 242 0.55 7.90 1.36
CA LEU A 242 0.08 6.66 0.73
C LEU A 242 -1.45 6.47 0.77
N ASP A 243 -2.19 7.49 1.21
CA ASP A 243 -3.64 7.51 1.22
C ASP A 243 -4.23 7.24 -0.18
N ASP A 244 -5.31 6.45 -0.26
CA ASP A 244 -6.07 6.27 -1.51
C ASP A 244 -6.56 7.60 -2.10
N THR A 245 -6.93 8.54 -1.23
CA THR A 245 -7.36 9.89 -1.57
C THR A 245 -7.15 10.79 -0.36
N PHE A 246 -5.98 11.43 -0.26
CA PHE A 246 -5.60 12.28 0.87
C PHE A 246 -6.62 13.39 1.16
N THR A 247 -7.18 13.96 0.09
CA THR A 247 -8.13 15.09 0.14
C THR A 247 -9.59 14.67 0.29
N LEU A 248 -9.89 13.38 0.52
CA LEU A 248 -11.28 12.92 0.65
C LEU A 248 -12.03 13.69 1.76
N ASN A 249 -11.34 13.92 2.88
CA ASN A 249 -11.77 14.84 3.92
C ASN A 249 -10.94 16.12 3.83
N SER A 250 -11.49 17.14 3.17
CA SER A 250 -10.80 18.41 2.93
C SER A 250 -10.46 19.17 4.21
N LYS A 251 -11.34 19.11 5.22
CA LYS A 251 -11.10 19.73 6.53
C LYS A 251 -9.89 19.12 7.21
N ARG A 252 -9.81 17.79 7.23
CA ARG A 252 -8.66 17.09 7.82
C ARG A 252 -7.36 17.35 7.05
N ALA A 253 -7.42 17.34 5.72
CA ALA A 253 -6.24 17.66 4.90
C ALA A 253 -5.71 19.07 5.22
N GLU A 254 -6.60 20.03 5.45
CA GLU A 254 -6.24 21.36 5.93
C GLU A 254 -5.66 21.35 7.36
N GLU A 255 -6.25 20.59 8.29
CA GLU A 255 -5.73 20.46 9.66
C GLU A 255 -4.29 19.91 9.66
N ILE A 256 -3.99 18.90 8.84
CA ILE A 256 -2.62 18.38 8.65
C ILE A 256 -1.68 19.47 8.11
N CYS A 257 -2.12 20.24 7.10
CA CYS A 257 -1.33 21.35 6.56
C CYS A 257 -1.05 22.43 7.62
N ASN A 258 -2.02 22.72 8.48
CA ASN A 258 -1.87 23.68 9.56
C ASN A 258 -0.86 23.17 10.60
N GLU A 259 -0.88 21.89 10.96
CA GLU A 259 0.10 21.31 11.88
C GLU A 259 1.53 21.33 11.32
N ILE A 260 1.72 20.96 10.04
CA ILE A 260 3.02 21.03 9.36
C ILE A 260 3.59 22.46 9.47
N ARG A 261 2.77 23.47 9.19
CA ARG A 261 3.19 24.88 9.25
C ARG A 261 3.41 25.36 10.68
N ARG A 262 2.54 24.97 11.61
CA ARG A 262 2.63 25.35 13.03
C ARG A 262 3.93 24.86 13.66
N ARG A 263 4.36 23.65 13.30
CA ARG A 263 5.62 23.04 13.76
C ARG A 263 6.84 23.48 12.95
N GLY A 264 6.66 24.21 11.85
CA GLY A 264 7.76 24.67 10.99
C GLY A 264 8.48 23.51 10.30
N LEU A 265 7.78 22.42 9.98
CA LEU A 265 8.37 21.27 9.31
C LEU A 265 8.71 21.61 7.86
N ASP A 266 10.00 21.76 7.57
CA ASP A 266 10.52 21.97 6.21
C ASP A 266 10.54 20.64 5.45
N LEU A 267 9.39 20.33 4.83
CA LEU A 267 9.10 19.11 4.09
C LEU A 267 8.51 19.43 2.72
N SER A 268 9.00 18.74 1.70
CA SER A 268 8.35 18.62 0.39
C SER A 268 7.57 17.31 0.37
N TRP A 269 6.30 17.33 -0.05
CA TRP A 269 5.51 16.11 -0.04
C TRP A 269 4.59 15.94 -1.25
N GLY A 270 4.25 14.68 -1.52
CA GLY A 270 3.31 14.27 -2.55
C GLY A 270 2.14 13.47 -1.98
N CYS A 271 1.01 13.45 -2.69
CA CYS A 271 -0.14 12.64 -2.29
C CYS A 271 -0.97 12.18 -3.50
N SER A 272 -1.80 11.16 -3.30
CA SER A 272 -2.85 10.78 -4.24
C SER A 272 -4.17 11.49 -3.93
N SER A 273 -4.87 11.92 -4.98
CA SER A 273 -6.17 12.58 -4.87
C SER A 273 -7.09 12.23 -6.05
N ARG A 274 -8.38 12.47 -5.85
CA ARG A 274 -9.38 12.47 -6.92
C ARG A 274 -9.81 13.88 -7.28
N VAL A 275 -10.06 14.05 -8.57
CA VAL A 275 -10.44 15.33 -9.17
C VAL A 275 -11.75 15.91 -8.64
N ASP A 276 -12.61 15.09 -8.03
CA ASP A 276 -13.88 15.49 -7.43
C ASP A 276 -13.79 15.81 -5.93
N THR A 277 -12.59 15.71 -5.33
CA THR A 277 -12.35 15.95 -3.89
C THR A 277 -11.48 17.18 -3.60
N ILE A 278 -11.16 17.98 -4.63
CA ILE A 278 -10.25 19.12 -4.53
C ILE A 278 -10.95 20.42 -4.90
N SER A 279 -10.64 21.48 -4.14
CA SER A 279 -11.07 22.85 -4.39
C SER A 279 -9.86 23.79 -4.53
N ARG A 280 -10.07 24.95 -5.15
CA ARG A 280 -9.03 25.99 -5.30
C ARG A 280 -8.50 26.48 -3.95
N GLY A 281 -9.38 26.60 -2.95
CA GLY A 281 -8.99 27.00 -1.59
C GLY A 281 -8.09 25.97 -0.92
N LEU A 282 -8.42 24.68 -1.08
CA LEU A 282 -7.62 23.59 -0.53
C LEU A 282 -6.24 23.54 -1.20
N LEU A 283 -6.16 23.62 -2.53
CA LEU A 283 -4.88 23.59 -3.27
C LEU A 283 -3.87 24.63 -2.77
N ARG A 284 -4.32 25.85 -2.45
CA ARG A 284 -3.44 26.87 -1.88
C ARG A 284 -2.87 26.43 -0.53
N LYS A 285 -3.72 25.89 0.36
CA LYS A 285 -3.29 25.40 1.69
C LYS A 285 -2.31 24.22 1.56
N LEU A 286 -2.56 23.31 0.62
CA LEU A 286 -1.64 22.22 0.33
C LEU A 286 -0.27 22.78 -0.13
N LYS A 287 -0.26 23.72 -1.08
CA LYS A 287 0.97 24.34 -1.58
C LYS A 287 1.75 25.04 -0.47
N ASP A 288 1.07 25.85 0.34
CA ASP A 288 1.67 26.62 1.44
C ASP A 288 2.26 25.71 2.54
N ALA A 289 1.80 24.46 2.63
CA ALA A 289 2.31 23.46 3.57
C ALA A 289 3.33 22.50 2.97
N GLY A 290 3.84 22.76 1.75
CA GLY A 290 4.90 21.95 1.13
C GLY A 290 4.45 20.90 0.12
N CYS A 291 3.18 20.89 -0.30
CA CYS A 291 2.72 20.01 -1.37
C CYS A 291 3.43 20.37 -2.68
N ARG A 292 4.26 19.43 -3.15
CA ARG A 292 4.98 19.56 -4.41
C ARG A 292 4.22 18.95 -5.57
N ILE A 293 3.66 17.76 -5.38
CA ILE A 293 3.05 16.97 -6.47
C ILE A 293 1.76 16.28 -6.01
N ILE A 294 0.74 16.27 -6.89
CA ILE A 294 -0.48 15.48 -6.69
C ILE A 294 -0.63 14.46 -7.81
N TYR A 295 -0.79 13.19 -7.42
CA TYR A 295 -1.16 12.10 -8.30
C TYR A 295 -2.68 12.08 -8.48
N TYR A 296 -3.12 12.24 -9.73
CA TYR A 296 -4.53 12.16 -10.11
C TYR A 296 -4.78 10.95 -11.00
N GLY A 297 -5.68 10.08 -10.53
CA GLY A 297 -6.26 9.03 -11.37
C GLY A 297 -7.26 9.63 -12.37
N ALA A 298 -6.76 10.02 -13.55
CA ALA A 298 -7.56 10.48 -14.68
C ALA A 298 -8.18 9.31 -15.46
N GLU A 299 -7.48 8.17 -15.46
CA GLU A 299 -7.82 6.83 -15.98
C GLU A 299 -8.08 6.72 -17.48
N SER A 300 -8.90 7.59 -18.08
CA SER A 300 -9.24 7.51 -19.50
C SER A 300 -9.69 8.87 -20.07
N GLY A 301 -9.41 9.10 -21.36
CA GLY A 301 -9.94 10.22 -22.13
C GLY A 301 -11.32 9.96 -22.74
N SER A 302 -11.92 8.80 -22.49
CA SER A 302 -13.25 8.42 -22.95
C SER A 302 -14.23 8.35 -21.80
N GLN A 303 -15.27 9.21 -21.83
CA GLN A 303 -16.31 9.19 -20.79
C GLN A 303 -17.02 7.85 -20.69
N ARG A 304 -17.19 7.14 -21.83
CA ARG A 304 -17.76 5.79 -21.86
C ARG A 304 -16.92 4.81 -21.03
N ILE A 305 -15.60 4.85 -21.17
CA ILE A 305 -14.68 3.97 -20.45
C ILE A 305 -14.62 4.35 -18.97
N LEU A 306 -14.57 5.65 -18.64
CA LEU A 306 -14.67 6.11 -17.25
C LEU A 306 -15.94 5.63 -16.54
N ASN A 307 -17.06 5.60 -17.26
CA ASN A 307 -18.32 5.09 -16.75
C ASN A 307 -18.26 3.56 -16.55
N ALA A 308 -17.67 2.82 -17.49
CA ALA A 308 -17.48 1.36 -17.37
C ALA A 308 -16.56 0.99 -16.19
N MET A 309 -15.52 1.78 -15.95
CA MET A 309 -14.65 1.69 -14.77
C MET A 309 -15.35 2.06 -13.46
N ARG A 310 -16.56 2.63 -13.53
CA ARG A 310 -17.27 3.26 -12.40
C ARG A 310 -16.40 4.29 -11.68
N LYS A 311 -15.58 5.03 -12.44
CA LYS A 311 -14.75 6.09 -11.87
C LYS A 311 -15.62 7.20 -11.29
N GLY A 312 -16.76 7.52 -11.90
CA GLY A 312 -17.72 8.48 -11.36
C GLY A 312 -17.28 9.95 -11.52
N VAL A 313 -16.40 10.24 -12.48
CA VAL A 313 -15.93 11.60 -12.78
C VAL A 313 -16.21 11.95 -14.24
N ARG A 314 -16.36 13.25 -14.52
CA ARG A 314 -16.50 13.78 -15.88
C ARG A 314 -15.17 14.32 -16.39
N LEU A 315 -14.89 14.15 -17.68
CA LEU A 315 -13.68 14.71 -18.33
C LEU A 315 -13.51 16.22 -18.07
N ALA A 316 -14.61 16.98 -18.05
CA ALA A 316 -14.60 18.40 -17.74
C ALA A 316 -14.14 18.72 -16.29
N GLN A 317 -14.42 17.83 -15.33
CA GLN A 317 -13.92 17.97 -13.95
C GLN A 317 -12.42 17.73 -13.89
N VAL A 318 -11.94 16.73 -14.64
CA VAL A 318 -10.49 16.45 -14.76
C VAL A 318 -9.77 17.66 -15.35
N ILE A 319 -10.21 18.18 -16.51
CA ILE A 319 -9.60 19.38 -17.14
C ILE A 319 -9.55 20.54 -16.15
N ARG A 320 -10.66 20.83 -15.45
CA ARG A 320 -10.73 21.92 -14.48
C ARG A 320 -9.73 21.73 -13.35
N THR A 321 -9.66 20.54 -12.76
CA THR A 321 -8.78 20.24 -11.63
C THR A 321 -7.31 20.38 -12.01
N PHE A 322 -6.91 19.88 -13.18
CA PHE A 322 -5.55 20.02 -13.68
C PHE A 322 -5.17 21.49 -13.91
N LYS A 323 -6.09 22.30 -14.44
CA LYS A 323 -5.88 23.75 -14.60
C LYS A 323 -5.75 24.47 -13.25
N GLU A 324 -6.61 24.18 -12.28
CA GLU A 324 -6.56 24.84 -10.98
C GLU A 324 -5.34 24.40 -10.15
N THR A 325 -4.93 23.13 -10.26
CA THR A 325 -3.70 22.64 -9.62
C THR A 325 -2.45 23.32 -10.19
N ALA A 326 -2.39 23.49 -11.52
CA ALA A 326 -1.30 24.21 -12.17
C ALA A 326 -1.24 25.69 -11.72
N LYS A 327 -2.39 26.37 -11.63
CA LYS A 327 -2.48 27.74 -11.11
C LYS A 327 -2.03 27.87 -9.65
N ALA A 328 -2.13 26.80 -8.86
CA ALA A 328 -1.63 26.77 -7.50
C ALA A 328 -0.11 26.49 -7.41
N GLY A 329 0.56 26.25 -8.54
CA GLY A 329 2.00 25.94 -8.58
C GLY A 329 2.34 24.56 -8.01
N ILE A 330 1.40 23.60 -8.10
CA ILE A 330 1.59 22.20 -7.69
C ILE A 330 1.78 21.35 -8.95
N GLU A 331 2.78 20.48 -8.94
CA GLU A 331 3.03 19.52 -10.02
C GLU A 331 1.90 18.49 -10.10
N ARG A 332 1.57 18.04 -11.31
CA ARG A 332 0.46 17.12 -11.58
C ARG A 332 1.01 15.88 -12.24
N LEU A 333 0.79 14.73 -11.61
CA LEU A 333 0.96 13.44 -12.25
C LEU A 333 -0.41 12.92 -12.70
N ALA A 334 -0.58 12.72 -14.01
CA ALA A 334 -1.79 12.11 -14.57
C ALA A 334 -1.58 10.61 -14.80
N SER A 335 -2.40 9.79 -14.17
CA SER A 335 -2.40 8.34 -14.41
C SER A 335 -3.56 7.91 -15.30
N PHE A 336 -3.25 6.99 -16.21
CA PHE A 336 -4.16 6.40 -17.18
C PHE A 336 -4.04 4.88 -17.18
N ILE A 337 -5.16 4.20 -17.43
CA ILE A 337 -5.26 2.75 -17.56
C ILE A 337 -5.67 2.45 -19.01
N LEU A 338 -4.83 1.70 -19.72
CA LEU A 338 -5.06 1.27 -21.10
C LEU A 338 -5.43 -0.21 -21.14
N GLY A 339 -6.29 -0.60 -22.08
CA GLY A 339 -6.75 -1.98 -22.26
C GLY A 339 -7.88 -2.39 -21.29
N PHE A 340 -8.63 -1.44 -20.75
CA PHE A 340 -9.79 -1.76 -19.93
C PHE A 340 -10.88 -2.48 -20.78
N PRO A 341 -11.64 -3.46 -20.25
CA PRO A 341 -12.66 -4.14 -21.04
C PRO A 341 -13.64 -3.19 -21.73
N GLY A 342 -13.79 -3.37 -23.04
CA GLY A 342 -14.60 -2.50 -23.89
C GLY A 342 -13.86 -1.29 -24.46
N GLU A 343 -12.57 -1.12 -24.19
CA GLU A 343 -11.70 -0.15 -24.85
C GLU A 343 -11.30 -0.61 -26.27
N THR A 344 -11.08 0.36 -27.15
CA THR A 344 -10.73 0.20 -28.57
C THR A 344 -9.52 1.07 -28.88
N LEU A 345 -8.84 0.84 -30.00
CA LEU A 345 -7.72 1.69 -30.43
C LEU A 345 -8.11 3.17 -30.51
N ASP A 346 -9.34 3.49 -30.93
CA ASP A 346 -9.80 4.88 -31.00
C ASP A 346 -9.99 5.50 -29.62
N THR A 347 -10.53 4.75 -28.67
CA THR A 347 -10.66 5.25 -27.28
C THR A 347 -9.31 5.36 -26.57
N ILE A 348 -8.34 4.49 -26.88
CA ILE A 348 -6.94 4.65 -26.45
C ILE A 348 -6.34 5.94 -27.04
N LYS A 349 -6.54 6.21 -28.34
CA LYS A 349 -6.09 7.47 -28.98
C LYS A 349 -6.75 8.69 -28.34
N MET A 350 -8.03 8.61 -27.95
CA MET A 350 -8.70 9.66 -27.19
C MET A 350 -8.00 9.90 -25.85
N THR A 351 -7.64 8.84 -25.12
CA THR A 351 -6.88 8.93 -23.86
C THR A 351 -5.53 9.61 -24.05
N VAL A 352 -4.76 9.24 -25.08
CA VAL A 352 -3.46 9.89 -25.38
C VAL A 352 -3.63 11.37 -25.73
N ARG A 353 -4.64 11.73 -26.55
CA ARG A 353 -4.94 13.15 -26.85
C ARG A 353 -5.38 13.91 -25.61
N PHE A 354 -6.15 13.28 -24.74
CA PHE A 354 -6.62 13.87 -23.50
C PHE A 354 -5.46 14.12 -22.53
N ALA A 355 -4.53 13.18 -22.38
CA ALA A 355 -3.31 13.37 -21.60
C ALA A 355 -2.52 14.61 -22.06
N ARG A 356 -2.35 14.79 -23.38
CA ARG A 356 -1.71 15.99 -23.95
C ARG A 356 -2.49 17.27 -23.64
N LEU A 357 -3.82 17.22 -23.70
CA LEU A 357 -4.69 18.37 -23.37
C LEU A 357 -4.58 18.77 -21.88
N LEU A 358 -4.47 17.79 -20.97
CA LEU A 358 -4.29 18.07 -19.54
C LEU A 358 -2.95 18.75 -19.25
N ASN A 359 -1.96 18.57 -20.12
CA ASN A 359 -0.60 19.09 -20.01
C ASN A 359 -0.01 18.88 -18.59
N PRO A 360 0.01 17.63 -18.08
CA PRO A 360 0.55 17.34 -16.77
C PRO A 360 2.08 17.44 -16.77
N ASP A 361 2.67 17.59 -15.58
CA ASP A 361 4.12 17.61 -15.40
C ASP A 361 4.69 16.19 -15.59
N TYR A 362 3.92 15.17 -15.19
CA TYR A 362 4.25 13.76 -15.38
C TYR A 362 3.02 12.99 -15.87
N VAL A 363 3.24 11.96 -16.69
CA VAL A 363 2.18 11.07 -17.16
C VAL A 363 2.57 9.61 -16.95
N GLN A 364 1.64 8.81 -16.44
CA GLN A 364 1.79 7.38 -16.28
C GLN A 364 0.70 6.67 -17.10
N PHE A 365 1.12 5.73 -17.95
CA PHE A 365 0.22 4.80 -18.62
C PHE A 365 0.47 3.41 -18.06
N THR A 366 -0.58 2.78 -17.55
CA THR A 366 -0.54 1.41 -17.05
C THR A 366 -1.41 0.52 -17.92
N ILE A 367 -1.06 -0.76 -18.00
CA ILE A 367 -1.91 -1.76 -18.64
C ILE A 367 -2.94 -2.21 -17.61
N CYS A 368 -4.20 -2.34 -18.03
CA CYS A 368 -5.27 -2.85 -17.21
C CYS A 368 -4.95 -4.28 -16.76
N THR A 369 -4.58 -4.42 -15.49
CA THR A 369 -4.32 -5.72 -14.86
C THR A 369 -5.46 -6.07 -13.92
N PRO A 370 -6.21 -7.16 -14.15
CA PRO A 370 -7.29 -7.58 -13.28
C PRO A 370 -6.72 -8.23 -12.02
N TYR A 371 -6.33 -7.42 -11.03
CA TYR A 371 -5.75 -7.92 -9.78
C TYR A 371 -6.76 -8.74 -8.97
N PRO A 372 -6.28 -9.74 -8.18
CA PRO A 372 -7.10 -10.44 -7.20
C PRO A 372 -7.88 -9.46 -6.29
N GLY A 373 -9.13 -9.81 -5.99
CA GLY A 373 -10.02 -9.02 -5.14
C GLY A 373 -10.77 -7.88 -5.84
N THR A 374 -10.38 -7.51 -7.07
CA THR A 374 -11.09 -6.48 -7.84
C THR A 374 -12.41 -6.99 -8.42
N GLU A 375 -13.39 -6.11 -8.57
CA GLU A 375 -14.65 -6.47 -9.26
C GLU A 375 -14.38 -6.85 -10.72
N LEU A 376 -13.43 -6.16 -11.35
CA LEU A 376 -12.97 -6.46 -12.70
C LEU A 376 -12.50 -7.91 -12.85
N ARG A 377 -11.72 -8.42 -11.89
CA ARG A 377 -11.25 -9.81 -11.91
C ARG A 377 -12.41 -10.80 -11.86
N SER A 378 -13.33 -10.63 -10.91
CA SER A 378 -14.50 -11.50 -10.78
C SER A 378 -15.35 -11.52 -12.06
N GLN A 379 -15.58 -10.36 -12.68
CA GLN A 379 -16.34 -10.27 -13.93
C GLN A 379 -15.68 -10.99 -15.12
N LEU A 380 -14.35 -11.07 -15.16
CA LEU A 380 -13.63 -11.76 -16.23
C LEU A 380 -13.62 -13.28 -16.00
N GLU A 381 -13.50 -13.73 -14.76
CA GLU A 381 -13.57 -15.15 -14.38
C GLU A 381 -14.96 -15.73 -14.67
N GLU A 382 -16.04 -15.02 -14.32
CA GLU A 382 -17.43 -15.43 -14.60
C GLU A 382 -17.71 -15.61 -16.10
N ARG A 383 -16.97 -14.91 -16.97
CA ARG A 383 -17.11 -14.97 -18.44
C ARG A 383 -16.26 -16.07 -19.09
N GLY A 384 -15.65 -16.95 -18.31
CA GLY A 384 -14.77 -18.01 -18.80
C GLY A 384 -13.38 -17.53 -19.22
N GLY A 385 -12.97 -16.33 -18.80
CA GLY A 385 -11.63 -15.79 -18.98
C GLY A 385 -10.64 -16.43 -18.01
N SER A 386 -10.38 -17.73 -18.14
CA SER A 386 -9.57 -18.50 -17.20
C SER A 386 -8.05 -18.30 -17.34
N ASN A 387 -7.58 -17.46 -18.28
CA ASN A 387 -6.15 -17.27 -18.54
C ASN A 387 -5.79 -15.78 -18.70
N ILE A 388 -5.81 -15.03 -17.60
CA ILE A 388 -5.06 -13.77 -17.46
C ILE A 388 -4.33 -13.80 -16.13
#